data_AF-A0A351MKM3-F1
#
_entry.id   AF-A0A351MKM3-F1
#
_cell.length_a   1.000
_cell.length_b   1.000
_cell.length_c   1.000
_cell.angle_alpha   90.00
_cell.angle_beta   90.00
_cell.angle_gamma   90.00
#
_symmetry.space_group_name_H-M   'P 1'
#
loop_
_entity.id
_entity.type
_entity.pdbx_description
1 polymer ?
#
loop_
_entity_poly.entity_id
_entity_poly.type
_entity_poly.pdbx_seq_one_letter_code
_entity_poly.pdbx_strand_id
1 'polypeptide(L)' 'MRVLVTGATGLIGSALCAALRARGDTAVPLRRGPRATDAPTWDPPAGHVDQIGRASW' A
#
# COMPACT_ATOMS: atom_id res chain seq x y z
N MET A 1 -8.81 7.01 7.16
CA MET A 1 -7.44 7.39 6.73
C MET A 1 -6.97 6.50 5.58
N ARG A 2 -6.01 6.97 4.77
CA ARG A 2 -5.29 6.13 3.77
C ARG A 2 -3.95 5.71 4.35
N VAL A 3 -3.67 4.41 4.40
CA VAL A 3 -2.46 3.85 5.04
C VAL A 3 -1.73 2.97 4.04
N LEU A 4 -0.47 3.31 3.73
CA LEU A 4 0.41 2.47 2.91
C LEU A 4 0.98 1.32 3.76
N VAL A 5 0.90 0.09 3.25
CA VAL A 5 1.30 -1.11 4.00
C VAL A 5 2.33 -1.93 3.22
N THR A 6 3.54 -2.02 3.73
CA THR A 6 4.57 -2.94 3.23
C THR A 6 4.29 -4.37 3.69
N GLY A 7 4.62 -5.38 2.87
CA GLY A 7 4.42 -6.78 3.27
C GLY A 7 2.95 -7.15 3.47
N ALA A 8 2.04 -6.43 2.79
CA ALA A 8 0.58 -6.54 2.96
C ALA A 8 0.00 -7.94 2.70
N THR A 9 0.74 -8.84 2.06
CA THR A 9 0.33 -10.24 1.85
C THR A 9 1.01 -11.24 2.77
N GLY A 10 1.91 -10.79 3.65
CA GLY A 10 2.51 -11.63 4.67
C GLY A 10 1.55 -11.88 5.84
N LEU A 11 1.96 -12.75 6.77
CA LEU A 11 1.18 -13.15 7.95
C LEU A 11 0.62 -11.95 8.73
N ILE A 12 1.46 -10.96 9.01
CA ILE A 12 1.06 -9.77 9.78
C ILE A 12 0.33 -8.77 8.88
N GLY A 13 0.83 -8.55 7.66
CA GLY A 13 0.31 -7.55 6.74
C GLY A 13 -1.14 -7.79 6.33
N SER A 14 -1.53 -9.05 6.14
CA SER A 14 -2.90 -9.42 5.77
C SER A 14 -3.90 -9.11 6.90
N ALA A 15 -3.56 -9.50 8.14
CA ALA A 15 -4.37 -9.22 9.33
C ALA A 15 -4.46 -7.71 9.60
N LEU A 16 -3.35 -6.99 9.49
CA LEU A 16 -3.32 -5.53 9.63
C LEU A 16 -4.22 -4.85 8.59
N CYS A 17 -4.15 -5.25 7.32
CA CYS A 17 -5.01 -4.69 6.27
C CYS A 17 -6.49 -4.96 6.55
N ALA A 18 -6.84 -6.14 7.06
CA ALA A 18 -8.22 -6.47 7.45
C ALA A 18 -8.69 -5.58 8.61
N ALA A 19 -7.87 -5.42 9.65
CA ALA A 19 -8.19 -4.58 10.80
C ALA A 19 -8.36 -3.10 10.42
N LEU A 20 -7.48 -2.56 9.57
CA LEU A 20 -7.59 -1.19 9.04
C LEU A 20 -8.91 -1.00 8.28
N ARG A 21 -9.26 -1.93 7.38
CA ARG A 21 -10.53 -1.86 6.63
C ARG A 21 -11.75 -1.95 7.55
N ALA A 22 -11.72 -2.83 8.53
CA ALA A 22 -12.81 -2.97 9.51
C ALA A 22 -13.02 -1.68 10.34
N ARG A 23 -11.94 -0.93 10.59
CA ARG A 23 -11.99 0.40 11.23
C ARG A 23 -12.52 1.51 10.30
N GLY A 24 -12.68 1.25 9.00
CA GLY A 24 -13.07 2.23 7.99
C GLY A 24 -11.89 2.93 7.29
N ASP A 25 -10.66 2.43 7.45
CA ASP A 25 -9.50 2.95 6.74
C ASP A 25 -9.31 2.30 5.37
N THR A 26 -8.66 3.02 4.47
CA THR A 26 -8.18 2.50 3.18
C THR A 26 -6.76 1.98 3.33
N ALA A 27 -6.60 0.66 3.41
CA ALA A 27 -5.29 0.01 3.36
C ALA A 27 -4.79 -0.12 1.92
N VAL A 28 -3.65 0.52 1.61
CA VAL A 28 -3.00 0.54 0.30
C VAL A 28 -1.77 -0.37 0.33
N PRO A 29 -1.80 -1.55 -0.31
CA PRO A 29 -0.67 -2.48 -0.26
C PRO A 29 0.49 -2.02 -1.15
N LEU A 30 1.70 -1.98 -0.59
CA LEU A 30 2.94 -1.76 -1.33
C LEU A 30 3.53 -3.11 -1.77
N ARG A 31 3.78 -3.27 -3.06
CA ARG A 31 4.34 -4.50 -3.65
C ARG A 31 5.83 -4.34 -3.95
N ARG A 32 6.58 -5.44 -3.85
CA ARG A 32 7.99 -5.54 -4.24
C ARG A 32 8.04 -6.16 -5.64
N GLY A 33 8.47 -5.43 -6.67
CA GLY A 33 8.52 -5.91 -8.06
C GLY A 33 8.44 -4.79 -9.11
N PRO A 34 8.60 -5.10 -10.41
CA PRO A 34 8.44 -4.12 -11.48
C PRO A 34 7.05 -3.51 -11.43
N ARG A 35 6.96 -2.21 -11.76
CA ARG A 35 5.79 -1.35 -11.63
C ARG A 35 4.51 -2.06 -12.08
N ALA A 36 3.67 -2.45 -11.12
CA ALA A 36 2.33 -2.92 -11.40
C ALA A 36 1.46 -1.68 -11.63
N THR A 37 0.65 -1.68 -12.68
CA THR A 37 -0.20 -0.54 -13.07
C THR A 37 -1.16 -0.10 -11.98
N ASP A 38 -1.44 -0.97 -10.99
CA ASP A 38 -2.52 -0.79 -10.00
C ASP A 38 -2.05 -0.70 -8.54
N ALA A 39 -0.73 -0.76 -8.27
CA ALA A 39 -0.20 -0.69 -6.90
C ALA A 39 1.01 0.25 -6.79
N PRO A 40 1.08 1.13 -5.78
CA PRO A 40 2.23 2.01 -5.57
C PRO A 40 3.53 1.22 -5.49
N THR A 41 4.58 1.78 -6.08
CA THR A 41 5.95 1.27 -6.01
C THR A 41 6.79 2.16 -5.12
N TRP A 42 7.77 1.57 -4.46
CA TRP A 42 8.73 2.30 -3.64
C TRP A 42 10.13 2.06 -4.19
N ASP A 43 10.87 3.15 -4.38
CA ASP A 43 12.31 3.17 -4.59
C ASP A 43 12.99 3.54 -3.26
N PRO A 44 13.51 2.54 -2.51
CA PRO A 44 14.15 2.81 -1.23
C PRO A 44 15.43 3.65 -1.36
N PRO A 45 16.36 3.39 -2.30
CA PRO A 45 17.52 4.25 -2.53
C PRO A 45 17.18 5.71 -2.81
N ALA A 46 16.14 5.98 -3.60
CA ALA A 46 15.70 7.35 -3.91
C ALA A 46 14.80 7.97 -2.82
N GLY A 47 14.37 7.19 -1.83
CA GLY A 47 13.42 7.64 -0.80
C GLY A 47 12.04 8.01 -1.35
N HIS A 48 11.66 7.49 -2.51
CA HIS A 48 10.49 7.94 -3.27
C HIS A 48 9.42 6.85 -3.40
N VAL A 49 8.17 7.17 -3.09
CA VAL A 49 7.02 6.29 -3.30
C VAL A 49 6.18 6.85 -4.44
N ASP A 50 6.10 6.09 -5.53
CA ASP A 50 5.24 6.39 -6.67
C ASP A 50 3.77 6.22 -6.27
N GLN A 51 2.99 7.28 -6.42
CA GLN A 51 1.54 7.20 -6.27
C GLN A 51 0.90 6.65 -7.55
N ILE A 52 0.03 5.65 -7.41
CA ILE A 52 -0.82 5.18 -8.49
C ILE A 52 -2.25 5.68 -8.25
N GLY A 53 -2.77 6.40 -9.24
CA GLY A 53 -4.13 6.93 -9.27
C GLY A 53 -4.30 8.19 -8.42
N ARG A 54 -4.65 9.30 -9.07
CA ARG A 54 -5.30 10.43 -8.39
C ARG A 54 -6.61 9.92 -7.76
N ALA A 55 -6.63 9.74 -6.44
CA ALA A 55 -7.91 9.72 -5.74
C ALA A 55 -8.36 11.18 -5.61
N SER A 56 -9.47 11.53 -6.28
CA SER A 56 -10.23 12.75 -6.00
C SER A 56 -10.48 12.80 -4.48
N TRP A 57 -10.09 13.91 -3.85
CA TRP A 57 -10.19 14.12 -2.42
C TRP A 57 -11.64 14.25 -1.95
#